data_AF-A0A379LZT1-F1
#
_entry.id   AF-A0A379LZT1-F1
#
_cell.length_a   1.000
_cell.length_b   1.000
_cell.length_c   1.000
_cell.angle_alpha   90.00
_cell.angle_beta   90.00
_cell.angle_gamma   90.00
#
_symmetry.space_group_name_H-M   'P 1'
#
loop_
_entity.id
_entity.type
_entity.pdbx_description
1 polymer ?
#
loop_
_entity_poly.entity_id
_entity_poly.type
_entity_poly.pdbx_seq_one_letter_code
_entity_poly.pdbx_strand_id
1 'polypeptide(L)'
;MPSTPLRHRALPLILAVVVITAMLLSPGGTVPSGPPHADKVTHALMFVALALCSRYARISPVVTVVWLGLYGVLTEILQATVAVRRSGSFWDWCADLAGVAIGLAVAAAVGSRSRTRSRP
;
A
#
# COMPACT_ATOMS: atom_id res chain seq x y z
N MET A 1 21.03 0.29 25.35
CA MET A 1 19.57 0.01 25.38
C MET A 1 19.21 -0.84 24.17
N PRO A 2 18.81 -2.11 24.33
CA PRO A 2 18.43 -2.92 23.17
C PRO A 2 17.14 -2.34 22.58
N SER A 3 17.22 -1.82 21.37
CA SER A 3 16.05 -1.34 20.62
C SER A 3 15.11 -2.52 20.40
N THR A 4 13.86 -2.33 20.81
CA THR A 4 12.81 -3.35 20.77
C THR A 4 12.64 -3.90 19.35
N PRO A 5 12.58 -5.23 19.15
CA PRO A 5 12.49 -5.86 17.82
C PRO A 5 11.27 -5.43 16.99
N LEU A 6 10.29 -4.77 17.61
CA LEU A 6 9.16 -4.14 16.92
C LEU A 6 9.56 -2.90 16.10
N ARG A 7 10.51 -2.08 16.56
CA ARG A 7 10.90 -0.83 15.85
C ARG A 7 11.49 -1.12 14.47
N HIS A 8 12.33 -2.15 14.37
CA HIS A 8 12.98 -2.55 13.11
C HIS A 8 11.99 -3.06 12.06
N ARG A 9 10.86 -3.63 12.49
CA ARG A 9 9.82 -4.15 11.58
C ARG A 9 8.82 -3.09 11.15
N ALA A 10 8.66 -2.03 11.94
CA ALA A 10 7.79 -0.89 11.61
C ALA A 10 8.46 0.07 10.62
N LEU A 11 9.79 0.18 10.63
CA LEU A 11 10.53 1.12 9.78
C LEU A 11 10.19 0.99 8.28
N PRO A 12 10.15 -0.21 7.65
CA PRO A 12 9.78 -0.33 6.24
C PRO A 12 8.37 0.17 5.95
N LEU A 13 7.42 -0.09 6.86
CA LEU A 13 6.05 0.39 6.73
C LEU A 13 5.98 1.91 6.81
N ILE A 14 6.68 2.52 7.78
CA ILE A 14 6.73 3.97 7.94
C ILE A 14 7.32 4.62 6.68
N LEU A 15 8.46 4.11 6.20
CA LEU A 15 9.10 4.60 4.99
C LEU A 15 8.20 4.44 3.76
N ALA A 16 7.56 3.28 3.60
CA ALA A 16 6.64 3.04 2.49
C ALA A 16 5.45 4.01 2.53
N VAL A 17 4.83 4.24 3.69
CA VAL A 17 3.73 5.21 3.86
C VAL A 17 4.19 6.61 3.47
N VAL A 18 5.35 7.06 3.94
CA VAL A 18 5.87 8.40 3.63
C VAL A 18 6.14 8.56 2.13
N VAL A 19 6.88 7.62 1.54
CA VAL A 19 7.23 7.65 0.12
C VAL A 19 5.98 7.59 -0.77
N ILE A 20 5.07 6.66 -0.48
CA ILE A 20 3.86 6.48 -1.29
C ILE A 20 2.91 7.67 -1.15
N THR A 21 2.78 8.26 0.04
CA THR A 21 2.00 9.50 0.21
C THR A 21 2.57 10.62 -0.65
N ALA A 22 3.90 10.80 -0.65
CA ALA A 22 4.54 11.82 -1.48
C ALA A 22 4.33 11.56 -2.99
N MET A 23 4.35 10.29 -3.41
CA MET A 23 4.06 9.91 -4.79
C MET A 23 2.60 10.17 -5.18
N LEU A 24 1.63 9.78 -4.34
CA LEU A 24 0.20 9.95 -4.58
C LEU A 24 -0.19 11.43 -4.66
N LEU A 25 0.41 12.28 -3.81
CA LEU A 25 0.13 13.71 -3.78
C LEU A 25 1.01 14.53 -4.74
N SER A 26 1.86 13.88 -5.54
CA SER A 26 2.67 14.57 -6.54
C SER A 26 1.79 15.27 -7.60
N PRO A 27 2.16 16.50 -8.03
CA PRO A 27 1.36 17.25 -8.98
C PRO A 27 1.11 16.49 -10.28
N GLY A 28 -0.14 16.54 -10.75
CA GLY A 28 -0.50 15.93 -12.03
C GLY A 28 0.23 16.58 -13.21
N GLY A 29 0.60 15.76 -14.20
CA GLY A 29 1.27 16.20 -15.43
C GLY A 29 2.80 16.30 -15.35
N THR A 30 3.42 15.86 -14.25
CA THR A 30 4.89 15.81 -14.10
C THR A 30 5.52 14.54 -14.69
N VAL A 31 4.70 13.55 -15.06
CA VAL A 31 5.11 12.28 -15.66
C VAL A 31 4.51 12.22 -17.07
N PRO A 32 5.26 11.78 -18.10
CA PRO A 32 4.72 11.56 -19.44
C PRO A 32 3.46 10.70 -19.37
N SER A 33 2.45 11.04 -20.18
CA SER A 33 1.22 10.25 -20.27
C SER A 33 1.55 8.81 -20.67
N GLY A 34 1.35 7.86 -19.75
CA GLY A 34 1.52 6.44 -20.00
C GLY A 34 0.37 5.84 -20.82
N PRO A 35 0.42 4.52 -21.08
CA PRO A 35 -0.71 3.79 -21.66
C PRO A 35 -2.01 4.01 -20.86
N PRO A 36 -3.19 3.85 -21.48
CA PRO A 36 -4.46 3.93 -20.76
C PRO A 36 -4.46 3.03 -19.50
N HIS A 37 -4.94 3.56 -18.37
CA HIS A 37 -5.05 2.87 -17.08
C HIS A 37 -3.73 2.53 -16.36
N ALA A 38 -2.57 3.04 -16.81
CA ALA A 38 -1.28 2.82 -16.15
C ALA A 38 -1.22 3.41 -14.72
N ASP A 39 -1.98 4.47 -14.48
CA ASP A 39 -2.23 5.07 -13.17
C ASP A 39 -2.83 4.07 -12.17
N LYS A 40 -3.87 3.32 -12.58
CA LYS A 40 -4.52 2.30 -11.74
C LYS A 40 -3.59 1.16 -11.38
N VAL A 41 -2.73 0.74 -12.32
CA VAL A 41 -1.71 -0.28 -12.05
C VAL A 41 -0.70 0.26 -11.01
N THR A 42 -0.31 1.52 -11.14
CA THR A 42 0.61 2.17 -10.19
C THR A 42 0.00 2.22 -8.78
N HIS A 43 -1.26 2.63 -8.66
CA HIS A 43 -2.04 2.61 -7.42
C HIS A 43 -2.09 1.21 -6.79
N ALA A 44 -2.50 0.20 -7.56
CA ALA A 44 -2.54 -1.17 -7.09
C ALA A 44 -1.16 -1.67 -6.60
N LEU A 45 -0.08 -1.38 -7.32
CA LEU A 45 1.29 -1.78 -6.93
C LEU A 45 1.75 -1.09 -5.64
N MET A 46 1.44 0.20 -5.46
CA MET A 46 1.73 0.93 -4.22
C MET A 46 1.01 0.28 -3.02
N PHE A 47 -0.26 -0.08 -3.18
CA PHE A 47 -1.03 -0.71 -2.11
C PHE A 47 -0.66 -2.17 -1.86
N VAL A 48 -0.18 -2.91 -2.88
CA VAL A 48 0.49 -4.21 -2.68
C VAL A 48 1.69 -4.04 -1.77
N ALA A 49 2.56 -3.07 -2.05
CA ALA A 49 3.77 -2.83 -1.26
C ALA A 49 3.42 -2.47 0.20
N LEU A 50 2.46 -1.56 0.42
CA LEU A 50 2.00 -1.20 1.75
C LEU A 50 1.40 -2.39 2.51
N ALA A 51 0.58 -3.22 1.84
CA ALA A 51 0.01 -4.41 2.45
C ALA A 51 1.12 -5.38 2.90
N LEU A 52 2.12 -5.63 2.05
CA LEU A 52 3.27 -6.48 2.38
C LEU A 52 4.09 -5.92 3.55
N CYS A 53 4.38 -4.61 3.57
CA CYS A 53 5.04 -3.95 4.69
C CYS A 53 4.21 -4.04 5.99
N SER A 54 2.88 -3.91 5.89
CA SER A 54 1.95 -4.09 7.01
C SER A 54 2.02 -5.50 7.58
N ARG A 55 2.08 -6.51 6.69
CA ARG A 55 2.27 -7.91 7.10
C ARG A 55 3.62 -8.14 7.77
N TYR A 56 4.69 -7.56 7.21
CA TYR A 56 6.04 -7.66 7.77
C TYR A 56 6.14 -7.05 9.17
N ALA A 57 5.43 -5.93 9.39
CA ALA A 57 5.23 -5.28 10.68
C ALA A 57 4.35 -6.08 11.66
N ARG A 58 3.85 -7.26 11.27
CA ARG A 58 2.97 -8.14 12.06
C ARG A 58 1.63 -7.52 12.48
N ILE A 59 1.12 -6.56 11.71
CA ILE A 59 -0.28 -6.12 11.83
C ILE A 59 -1.18 -7.33 11.50
N SER A 60 -2.48 -7.36 11.79
CA SER A 60 -3.37 -8.49 11.36
C SER A 60 -3.98 -8.21 9.98
N PRO A 61 -4.37 -9.22 9.17
CA PRO A 61 -4.90 -8.96 7.82
C PRO A 61 -6.14 -8.07 7.83
N VAL A 62 -7.04 -8.27 8.80
CA VAL A 62 -8.24 -7.45 8.98
C VAL A 62 -7.87 -6.00 9.26
N VAL A 63 -6.94 -5.76 10.19
CA VAL A 63 -6.48 -4.40 10.48
C VAL A 63 -5.81 -3.80 9.23
N THR A 64 -5.00 -4.58 8.49
CA THR A 64 -4.38 -4.17 7.23
C THR A 64 -5.40 -3.67 6.20
N VAL A 65 -6.50 -4.41 5.99
CA VAL A 65 -7.57 -4.00 5.07
C VAL A 65 -8.21 -2.70 5.53
N VAL A 66 -8.59 -2.59 6.81
CA VAL A 66 -9.30 -1.43 7.34
C VAL A 66 -8.45 -0.17 7.22
N TRP A 67 -7.20 -0.21 7.71
CA TRP A 67 -6.39 1.00 7.70
C TRP A 67 -5.96 1.41 6.29
N LEU A 68 -5.68 0.46 5.39
CA LEU A 68 -5.35 0.78 3.99
C LEU A 68 -6.57 1.27 3.22
N GLY A 69 -7.75 0.70 3.46
CA GLY A 69 -8.99 1.18 2.85
C GLY A 69 -9.28 2.64 3.25
N LEU A 70 -9.13 2.98 4.53
CA LEU A 70 -9.27 4.35 5.03
C LEU A 70 -8.17 5.27 4.51
N TYR A 71 -6.93 4.79 4.43
CA TYR A 71 -5.81 5.54 3.87
C TYR A 71 -6.05 5.90 2.41
N GLY A 72 -6.54 4.96 1.58
CA GLY A 72 -6.91 5.22 0.18
C GLY A 72 -8.01 6.29 0.06
N VAL A 73 -9.09 6.19 0.85
CA VAL A 73 -10.14 7.24 0.86
C VAL A 73 -9.55 8.61 1.22
N LEU A 74 -8.69 8.66 2.25
CA LEU A 74 -8.04 9.89 2.66
C LEU A 74 -7.17 10.48 1.56
N THR A 75 -6.37 9.66 0.87
CA THR A 75 -5.50 10.15 -0.21
C THR A 75 -6.29 10.64 -1.41
N GLU A 76 -7.41 10.01 -1.77
CA GLU A 76 -8.31 10.50 -2.82
C GLU A 76 -8.91 11.87 -2.49
N ILE A 77 -9.35 12.06 -1.23
CA ILE A 77 -9.85 13.36 -0.76
C ILE A 77 -8.73 14.40 -0.84
N LEU A 78 -7.52 14.07 -0.38
CA LEU A 78 -6.38 14.99 -0.45
C LEU A 78 -5.97 15.30 -1.89
N GLN A 79 -6.07 14.32 -2.81
CA GLN A 79 -5.84 14.56 -4.23
C GLN A 79 -6.87 15.50 -4.84
N ALA A 80 -8.14 15.36 -4.46
CA ALA A 80 -9.23 16.22 -4.95
C ALA A 80 -9.21 17.65 -4.35
N THR A 81 -8.65 17.83 -3.15
CA THR A 81 -8.77 19.09 -2.40
C THR A 81 -7.45 19.87 -2.27
N VAL A 82 -6.32 19.18 -2.22
CA VAL A 82 -5.01 19.79 -1.91
C VAL A 82 -4.02 19.63 -3.06
N ALA A 83 -4.04 18.50 -3.77
CA ALA A 83 -3.02 18.22 -4.79
C ALA A 83 -3.29 18.97 -6.11
N VAL A 84 -2.30 19.74 -6.55
CA VAL A 84 -2.38 20.54 -7.78
C VAL A 84 -2.50 19.63 -9.01
N ARG A 85 -3.52 19.88 -9.85
CA ARG A 85 -3.81 19.14 -11.09
C ARG A 85 -4.02 17.63 -10.87
N ARG A 86 -4.47 17.21 -9.70
CA ARG A 86 -4.98 15.86 -9.45
C ARG A 86 -6.49 15.94 -9.24
N SER A 87 -7.17 14.88 -9.65
CA SER A 87 -8.57 14.64 -9.32
C SER A 87 -8.62 13.37 -8.48
N GLY A 88 -9.38 13.39 -7.39
CA GLY A 88 -9.74 12.14 -6.73
C GLY A 88 -10.63 11.29 -7.67
N SER A 89 -10.46 9.97 -7.60
CA SER A 89 -11.07 8.97 -8.47
C SER A 89 -11.53 7.78 -7.64
N PHE A 90 -12.83 7.50 -7.68
CA PHE A 90 -13.39 6.29 -7.08
C PHE A 90 -12.74 5.01 -7.64
N TRP A 91 -12.32 5.04 -8.92
CA TRP A 91 -11.67 3.89 -9.56
C TRP A 91 -10.24 3.68 -9.10
N ASP A 92 -9.56 4.73 -8.64
CA ASP A 92 -8.20 4.64 -8.12
C ASP A 92 -8.24 4.04 -6.71
N TRP A 93 -9.21 4.46 -5.89
CA TRP A 93 -9.51 3.78 -4.64
C TRP A 93 -9.88 2.29 -4.82
N CYS A 94 -10.64 1.93 -5.86
CA CYS A 94 -10.91 0.52 -6.17
C CYS A 94 -9.62 -0.24 -6.53
N ALA A 95 -8.71 0.39 -7.28
CA ALA A 95 -7.42 -0.19 -7.63
C ALA A 95 -6.54 -0.38 -6.39
N ASP A 96 -6.57 0.56 -5.45
CA ASP A 96 -5.90 0.45 -4.15
C ASP A 96 -6.39 -0.78 -3.38
N LEU A 97 -7.71 -0.97 -3.25
CA LEU A 97 -8.31 -2.13 -2.59
C LEU A 97 -7.92 -3.46 -3.26
N ALA A 98 -7.89 -3.49 -4.60
CA ALA A 98 -7.40 -4.64 -5.35
C ALA A 98 -5.92 -4.93 -5.02
N GLY A 99 -5.10 -3.89 -4.94
CA GLY A 99 -3.70 -3.98 -4.51
C GLY A 99 -3.56 -4.56 -3.09
N VAL A 100 -4.38 -4.11 -2.14
CA VAL A 100 -4.42 -4.67 -0.78
C VAL A 100 -4.72 -6.16 -0.82
N ALA A 101 -5.77 -6.57 -1.55
CA ALA A 101 -6.17 -7.97 -1.65
C ALA A 101 -5.03 -8.84 -2.22
N ILE A 102 -4.37 -8.38 -3.29
CA ILE A 102 -3.23 -9.06 -3.90
C ILE A 102 -2.06 -9.18 -2.89
N GLY A 103 -1.69 -8.09 -2.22
CA GLY A 103 -0.59 -8.09 -1.25
C GLY A 103 -0.83 -9.05 -0.08
N LEU A 104 -2.08 -9.12 0.41
CA LEU A 104 -2.48 -10.09 1.44
C LEU A 104 -2.40 -11.53 0.94
N ALA A 105 -2.87 -11.80 -0.28
CA ALA A 105 -2.81 -13.12 -0.90
C ALA A 105 -1.36 -13.60 -1.06
N VAL A 106 -0.46 -12.73 -1.53
CA VAL A 106 0.97 -13.01 -1.65
C VAL A 106 1.58 -13.34 -0.29
N ALA A 107 1.31 -12.54 0.75
CA ALA A 107 1.83 -12.79 2.08
C ALA A 107 1.32 -14.11 2.68
N ALA A 108 0.05 -14.46 2.44
CA ALA A 108 -0.54 -15.73 2.88
C ALA A 108 0.10 -16.93 2.18
N ALA A 109 0.36 -16.83 0.87
CA ALA A 109 1.02 -17.86 0.09
C ALA A 109 2.46 -18.10 0.57
N VAL A 110 3.21 -17.03 0.85
CA VAL A 110 4.58 -17.13 1.39
C VAL A 110 4.59 -17.70 2.80
N GLY A 111 3.68 -17.26 3.68
CA GLY A 111 3.59 -17.76 5.05
C GLY A 111 3.20 -19.25 5.13
N SER A 112 2.30 -19.69 4.27
CA SER A 112 1.86 -21.10 4.21
C SER A 112 2.99 -22.04 3.81
N ARG A 113 3.84 -21.64 2.84
CA ARG A 113 5.00 -22.42 2.36
C ARG A 113 6.06 -22.65 3.45
N SER A 114 6.27 -21.67 4.33
CA SER A 114 7.20 -21.79 5.46
C SER A 114 6.74 -22.80 6.50
N ARG A 115 5.42 -22.99 6.67
CA ARG A 115 4.85 -23.89 7.68
C ARG A 115 4.85 -25.36 7.26
N THR A 116 4.76 -25.65 5.96
CA THR A 116 4.86 -27.00 5.40
C THR A 116 6.28 -27.55 5.40
N ARG A 117 7.31 -26.71 5.40
CA ARG A 117 8.73 -27.13 5.38
C ARG A 117 9.28 -27.52 6.76
N SER A 118 8.50 -27.33 7.82
CA SER A 118 8.91 -27.56 9.23
C SER A 118 8.35 -28.85 9.85
N ARG A 119 7.76 -29.74 9.05
CA ARG A 119 7.31 -31.06 9.54
C ARG A 119 8.36 -32.12 9.17
N PRO A 120 9.19 -32.59 10.12
CA PRO A 120 9.98 -33.82 9.95
C PRO A 120 9.08 -35.05 9.93
#